data_AF-A0A1J6X406-F1
#
_entry.id   AF-A0A1J6X406-F1
#
_cell.length_a   1.000
_cell.length_b   1.000
_cell.length_c   1.000
_cell.angle_alpha   90.00
_cell.angle_beta   90.00
_cell.angle_gamma   90.00
#
_symmetry.space_group_name_H-M   'P 1'
#
loop_
_entity.id
_entity.type
_entity.pdbx_description
1 polymer ?
#
loop_
_entity_poly.entity_id
_entity_poly.type
_entity_poly.pdbx_seq_one_letter_code
_entity_poly.pdbx_strand_id
1 'polypeptide(L)'
;MTDTTPNKFDFDRLTLGEVATIEDLTGYGIGALSVEKPQGKFLAALYMVARRRNGDPTFTFNKALTVSMLDAQAYLGIDTDDENSADDTAEGDTFASAEGEAPAYGSTVTE
;
A
#
# COMPACT_ATOMS: atom_id res chain seq x y z
N MET A 1 39.22 -7.44 -29.67
CA MET A 1 38.73 -7.76 -28.32
C MET A 1 37.60 -6.79 -28.04
N THR A 2 36.34 -7.24 -28.14
CA THR A 2 35.18 -6.40 -27.82
C THR A 2 35.03 -6.41 -26.30
N ASP A 3 35.55 -5.37 -25.67
CA ASP A 3 35.37 -5.08 -24.26
C ASP A 3 33.85 -4.93 -24.00
N THR A 4 33.25 -5.97 -23.43
CA THR A 4 31.84 -5.96 -23.06
C THR A 4 31.81 -5.60 -21.59
N THR A 5 31.75 -4.30 -21.30
CA THR A 5 31.43 -3.82 -19.96
C THR A 5 30.16 -4.53 -19.50
N PRO A 6 30.19 -5.29 -18.38
CA PRO A 6 28.99 -5.96 -17.91
C PRO A 6 27.94 -4.88 -17.62
N ASN A 7 26.77 -5.00 -18.24
CA ASN A 7 25.63 -4.15 -17.90
C ASN A 7 25.38 -4.29 -16.40
N LYS A 8 25.48 -3.17 -15.68
CA LYS A 8 25.21 -3.11 -14.25
C LYS A 8 23.82 -3.69 -13.99
N PHE A 9 23.72 -4.61 -13.03
CA PHE A 9 22.44 -5.20 -12.64
C PHE A 9 21.55 -4.10 -12.05
N ASP A 10 20.32 -4.00 -12.58
CA ASP A 10 19.35 -2.96 -12.23
C ASP A 10 18.28 -3.58 -11.32
N PHE A 11 18.37 -3.30 -10.02
CA PHE A 11 17.46 -3.84 -9.01
C PHE A 11 16.08 -3.17 -9.06
N ASP A 12 16.00 -1.94 -9.57
CA ASP A 12 14.77 -1.13 -9.54
C ASP A 12 13.76 -1.62 -10.58
N ARG A 13 14.23 -2.34 -11.60
CA ARG A 13 13.41 -2.91 -12.67
C ARG A 13 12.99 -4.34 -12.45
N LEU A 14 13.29 -4.91 -11.27
CA LEU A 14 12.88 -6.27 -10.97
C LEU A 14 11.37 -6.36 -10.83
N THR A 15 10.80 -7.35 -11.51
CA THR A 15 9.42 -7.75 -11.30
C THR A 15 9.26 -8.46 -9.96
N LEU A 16 8.06 -8.42 -9.40
CA LEU A 16 7.75 -9.11 -8.15
C LEU A 16 8.02 -10.62 -8.22
N GLY A 17 7.86 -11.22 -9.41
CA GLY A 17 8.23 -12.61 -9.68
C GLY A 17 9.72 -12.87 -9.66
N GLU A 18 10.53 -11.95 -10.18
CA GLU A 18 12.00 -12.07 -10.13
C GLU A 18 12.51 -11.88 -8.70
N VAL A 19 11.98 -10.90 -7.96
CA VAL A 19 12.27 -10.72 -6.54
C VAL A 19 11.90 -11.98 -5.75
N ALA A 20 10.69 -12.50 -5.94
CA ALA A 20 10.23 -13.73 -5.30
C ALA A 20 11.13 -14.94 -5.60
N THR A 21 11.60 -15.05 -6.84
CA THR A 21 12.48 -16.15 -7.25
C THR A 21 13.83 -16.06 -6.55
N ILE A 22 14.40 -14.86 -6.46
CA ILE A 22 15.69 -14.67 -5.78
C ILE A 22 15.54 -14.95 -4.29
N GLU A 23 14.45 -14.52 -3.67
CA GLU A 23 14.14 -14.79 -2.27
C GLU A 23 13.98 -16.29 -1.99
N ASP A 24 13.25 -17.01 -2.85
CA ASP A 24 13.08 -18.45 -2.73
C ASP A 24 14.42 -19.20 -2.84
N LEU A 25 15.32 -18.74 -3.70
CA LEU A 25 16.62 -19.37 -3.95
C LEU A 25 17.68 -19.04 -2.89
N THR A 26 17.66 -17.82 -2.37
CA THR A 26 18.70 -17.30 -1.47
C THR A 26 18.29 -17.32 0.00
N GLY A 27 16.99 -17.30 0.27
CA GLY A 27 16.44 -17.08 1.62
C GLY A 27 16.53 -15.63 2.10
N TYR A 28 16.99 -14.69 1.26
CA TYR A 28 17.18 -13.29 1.60
C TYR A 28 16.25 -12.38 0.79
N GLY A 29 15.63 -11.40 1.47
CA GLY A 29 14.86 -10.32 0.85
C GLY A 29 15.71 -9.36 0.01
N ILE A 30 15.16 -8.78 -1.07
CA ILE A 30 15.88 -7.84 -1.96
C ILE A 30 15.82 -6.36 -1.53
N GLY A 31 14.93 -5.95 -0.61
CA GLY A 31 14.75 -4.54 -0.24
C GLY A 31 15.23 -4.11 1.17
N ALA A 32 15.38 -2.80 1.35
CA ALA A 32 15.88 -2.10 2.56
C ALA A 32 15.04 -2.26 3.84
N LEU A 33 13.85 -2.86 3.75
CA LEU A 33 12.89 -3.05 4.86
C LEU A 33 12.91 -4.49 5.40
N SER A 34 14.06 -4.86 5.98
CA SER A 34 14.41 -6.14 6.61
C SER A 34 14.69 -7.31 5.67
N VAL A 35 15.87 -7.91 5.86
CA VAL A 35 16.42 -9.05 5.09
C VAL A 35 15.71 -10.37 5.41
N GLU A 36 14.86 -10.40 6.44
CA GLU A 36 14.34 -11.63 7.06
C GLU A 36 13.01 -12.12 6.46
N LYS A 37 12.36 -11.35 5.58
CA LYS A 37 11.05 -11.75 5.02
C LYS A 37 11.00 -11.60 3.50
N PRO A 38 10.46 -12.61 2.77
CA PRO A 38 10.31 -12.54 1.32
C PRO A 38 9.27 -11.48 0.93
N GLN A 39 9.71 -10.45 0.22
CA GLN A 39 8.96 -9.27 -0.20
C GLN A 39 8.26 -9.47 -1.54
N GLY A 40 8.82 -10.24 -2.48
CA GLY A 40 8.29 -10.36 -3.85
C GLY A 40 6.88 -10.95 -3.90
N LYS A 41 6.69 -12.11 -3.27
CA LYS A 41 5.36 -12.75 -3.19
C LYS A 41 4.38 -11.97 -2.32
N PHE A 42 4.89 -11.36 -1.25
CA PHE A 42 4.09 -10.57 -0.32
C PHE A 42 3.50 -9.34 -1.02
N LEU A 43 4.36 -8.56 -1.68
CA LEU A 43 3.96 -7.35 -2.39
C LEU A 43 3.06 -7.69 -3.59
N ALA A 44 3.29 -8.82 -4.27
CA ALA A 44 2.41 -9.30 -5.34
C ALA A 44 1.01 -9.64 -4.84
N ALA A 45 0.90 -10.23 -3.65
CA ALA A 45 -0.39 -10.54 -3.04
C ALA A 45 -1.14 -9.25 -2.66
N LEU A 46 -0.46 -8.27 -2.05
CA LEU A 46 -1.04 -6.97 -1.73
C LEU A 46 -1.53 -6.25 -2.98
N TYR A 47 -0.68 -6.15 -4.01
CA TYR A 47 -1.02 -5.53 -5.28
C TYR A 47 -2.24 -6.18 -5.93
N MET A 48 -2.30 -7.53 -5.93
CA MET A 48 -3.45 -8.25 -6.46
C MET A 48 -4.75 -7.94 -5.70
N VAL A 49 -4.72 -7.92 -4.37
CA VAL A 49 -5.90 -7.62 -3.55
C VAL A 49 -6.35 -6.17 -3.76
N ALA A 50 -5.42 -5.22 -3.81
CA ALA A 50 -5.73 -3.82 -4.06
C ALA A 50 -6.38 -3.62 -5.45
N ARG A 51 -5.81 -4.21 -6.51
CA ARG A 51 -6.41 -4.23 -7.86
C ARG A 51 -7.84 -4.76 -7.87
N ARG A 52 -8.08 -5.87 -7.16
CA ARG A 52 -9.42 -6.48 -7.08
C ARG A 52 -10.44 -5.59 -6.41
N ARG A 53 -10.03 -4.85 -5.37
CA ARG A 53 -10.88 -3.90 -4.67
C ARG A 53 -11.16 -2.64 -5.50
N ASN A 54 -10.21 -2.25 -6.34
CA ASN A 54 -10.26 -1.01 -7.13
C ASN A 54 -10.75 -1.22 -8.57
N GLY A 55 -11.66 -2.18 -8.79
CA GLY A 55 -12.37 -2.31 -10.06
C GLY A 55 -11.85 -3.38 -11.02
N ASP A 56 -10.85 -4.18 -10.65
CA ASP A 56 -10.41 -5.35 -11.44
C ASP A 56 -10.52 -6.66 -10.63
N PRO A 57 -11.74 -7.15 -10.34
CA PRO A 57 -11.97 -8.31 -9.46
C PRO A 57 -11.40 -9.62 -10.01
N THR A 58 -11.09 -9.67 -11.31
CA THR A 58 -10.51 -10.85 -11.97
C THR A 58 -8.99 -10.83 -12.05
N PHE A 59 -8.35 -9.75 -11.58
CA PHE A 59 -6.90 -9.64 -11.56
C PHE A 59 -6.27 -10.84 -10.84
N THR A 60 -5.21 -11.42 -11.40
CA THR A 60 -4.64 -12.68 -10.90
C THR A 60 -3.30 -12.46 -10.24
N PHE A 61 -2.92 -13.38 -9.35
CA PHE A 61 -1.61 -13.36 -8.73
C PHE A 61 -0.48 -13.44 -9.77
N ASN A 62 -0.62 -14.31 -10.77
CA ASN A 62 0.36 -14.44 -11.85
C ASN A 62 0.57 -13.13 -12.63
N LYS A 63 -0.49 -12.31 -12.75
CA LYS A 63 -0.39 -10.98 -13.37
C LYS A 63 0.23 -9.94 -12.44
N ALA A 64 0.14 -10.12 -11.12
CA ALA A 64 0.88 -9.31 -10.16
C ALA A 64 2.38 -9.59 -10.23
N LEU A 65 2.79 -10.84 -10.42
CA LEU A 65 4.20 -11.22 -10.52
C LEU A 65 4.95 -10.56 -11.69
N THR A 66 4.23 -10.11 -12.72
CA THR A 66 4.84 -9.41 -13.87
C THR A 66 4.98 -7.90 -13.66
N VAL A 67 4.48 -7.36 -12.54
CA VAL A 67 4.57 -5.94 -12.21
C VAL A 67 5.94 -5.65 -11.60
N SER A 68 6.53 -4.49 -11.91
CA SER A 68 7.79 -4.07 -11.28
C SER A 68 7.58 -3.77 -9.79
N MET A 69 8.63 -3.93 -8.99
CA MET A 69 8.58 -3.62 -7.56
C MET A 69 8.16 -2.16 -7.34
N LEU A 70 8.76 -1.23 -8.10
CA LEU A 70 8.48 0.20 -8.02
C LEU A 70 7.01 0.51 -8.35
N ASP A 71 6.48 -0.02 -9.46
CA ASP A 71 5.08 0.21 -9.83
C ASP A 71 4.11 -0.33 -8.78
N ALA A 72 4.46 -1.45 -8.15
CA ALA A 72 3.64 -2.04 -7.11
C ALA A 72 3.66 -1.21 -5.82
N GLN A 73 4.83 -0.70 -5.41
CA GLN A 73 4.97 0.19 -4.25
C GLN A 73 4.23 1.51 -4.46
N ALA A 74 4.42 2.15 -5.62
CA ALA A 74 3.74 3.38 -5.99
C ALA A 74 2.21 3.20 -6.00
N TYR A 75 1.72 2.08 -6.57
CA TYR A 75 0.28 1.78 -6.58
C TYR A 75 -0.29 1.58 -5.17
N LEU A 76 0.50 1.01 -4.26
CA LEU A 76 0.07 0.73 -2.88
C LEU A 76 0.31 1.92 -1.93
N GLY A 77 0.98 2.99 -2.38
CA GLY A 77 1.37 4.11 -1.52
C GLY A 77 2.41 3.72 -0.45
N ILE A 78 3.29 2.75 -0.75
CA ILE A 78 4.34 2.25 0.17
C ILE A 78 5.71 2.86 -0.19
N ASP A 79 5.75 3.87 -1.06
CA ASP A 79 7.00 4.53 -1.43
C ASP A 79 7.75 5.01 -0.18
N THR A 80 9.01 4.60 -0.06
CA THR A 80 9.84 4.81 1.14
C THR A 80 10.39 6.23 1.27
N ASP A 81 10.00 7.15 0.38
CA ASP A 81 10.48 8.53 0.31
C ASP A 81 9.43 9.56 0.76
N ASP A 82 8.51 9.21 1.66
CA ASP A 82 7.61 10.19 2.27
C ASP A 82 8.07 10.60 3.68
N GLU A 83 9.02 11.53 3.73
CA GLU A 83 8.98 12.55 4.79
C GLU A 83 7.69 13.36 4.61
N ASN A 84 6.63 12.95 5.33
CA ASN A 84 5.44 13.74 5.64
C ASN A 84 4.47 14.06 4.47
N SER A 85 3.48 13.19 4.29
CA SER A 85 2.13 13.59 3.87
C SER A 85 1.07 12.88 4.71
N ALA A 86 0.57 13.60 5.72
CA ALA A 86 -0.70 13.30 6.35
C ALA A 86 -1.82 13.57 5.33
N ASP A 87 -2.46 12.51 4.82
CA ASP A 87 -3.77 12.62 4.14
C ASP A 87 -4.83 11.93 5.01
N ASP A 88 -5.38 12.74 5.91
CA ASP A 88 -6.60 12.48 6.67
C ASP A 88 -7.79 12.73 5.74
N THR A 89 -8.20 11.72 4.97
CA THR A 89 -9.46 11.77 4.23
C THR A 89 -10.55 11.04 5.04
N ALA A 90 -11.06 11.72 6.06
CA ALA A 90 -12.32 11.40 6.73
C ALA A 90 -13.45 12.28 6.16
N GLU A 91 -13.98 11.90 5.01
CA GLU A 91 -15.17 12.54 4.43
C GLU A 91 -16.45 12.02 5.11
N GLY A 92 -17.01 12.88 5.97
CA GLY A 92 -18.42 13.27 5.99
C GLY A 92 -19.52 12.23 6.23
N ASP A 93 -20.19 12.33 7.39
CA ASP A 93 -21.65 12.20 7.41
C ASP A 93 -22.26 13.29 8.30
N THR A 94 -22.74 14.34 7.63
CA THR A 94 -23.53 15.43 8.22
C THR A 94 -24.97 14.96 8.37
N PHE A 95 -25.37 14.50 9.56
CA PHE A 95 -26.79 14.39 9.89
C PHE A 95 -27.27 15.70 10.51
N ALA A 96 -27.86 16.56 9.65
CA ALA A 96 -28.69 17.65 10.09
C ALA A 96 -29.96 17.08 10.75
N SER A 97 -30.15 17.34 12.05
CA SER A 97 -31.47 17.28 12.68
C SER A 97 -31.58 18.42 13.67
N ALA A 98 -32.53 19.28 13.36
CA ALA A 98 -32.86 20.51 14.05
C ALA A 98 -33.63 20.20 15.34
N GLU A 99 -33.10 20.62 16.48
CA GLU A 99 -33.84 20.79 17.74
C GLU A 99 -33.10 21.94 18.45
N GLY A 100 -33.65 23.14 18.61
CA GLY A 100 -34.72 23.39 19.56
C GLY A 100 -34.17 24.30 20.66
N GLU A 101 -34.39 25.60 20.48
CA GLU A 101 -34.26 26.71 21.42
C GLU A 101 -34.47 26.31 22.90
N ALA A 102 -33.53 26.66 23.78
CA ALA A 102 -33.67 26.46 25.21
C ALA A 102 -34.44 27.63 25.86
N PRO A 103 -35.55 27.38 26.58
CA PRO A 103 -36.01 28.31 27.60
C PRO A 103 -35.55 27.85 28.99
N ALA A 104 -34.87 28.75 29.69
CA ALA A 104 -34.70 28.72 31.12
C ALA A 104 -36.06 28.73 31.82
N TYR A 105 -36.33 27.81 32.76
CA TYR A 105 -37.26 28.07 33.85
C TYR A 105 -36.92 27.28 35.11
N GLY A 106 -37.00 27.97 36.24
CA GLY A 106 -36.49 27.56 37.54
C GLY A 106 -37.27 26.43 38.21
N SER A 107 -36.53 25.69 39.03
CA SER A 107 -37.04 24.65 39.93
C SER A 107 -37.60 25.30 41.19
N THR A 108 -38.92 25.30 41.36
CA THR A 108 -39.55 25.50 42.68
C THR A 108 -39.54 24.17 43.42
N VAL A 109 -38.78 24.09 44.51
CA VAL A 109 -38.85 23.00 45.50
C VAL A 109 -40.13 23.18 46.31
N THR A 110 -40.94 22.13 46.38
CA THR A 110 -42.10 22.02 47.26
C THR A 110 -41.69 21.21 48.49
N GLU A 111 -41.77 21.83 49.67
CA GLU A 111 -42.25 21.23 50.93
C GLU A 111 -43.01 22.30 51.72
#